data_AF-A0A7S9LR24-F1
#
_entry.id   AF-A0A7S9LR24-F1
#
_cell.length_a   1.000
_cell.length_b   1.000
_cell.length_c   1.000
_cell.angle_alpha   90.00
_cell.angle_beta   90.00
_cell.angle_gamma   90.00
#
_symmetry.space_group_name_H-M   'P 1'
#
loop_
_entity.id
_entity.type
_entity.pdbx_description
1 polymer ?
#
loop_
_entity_poly.entity_id
_entity_poly.type
_entity_poly.pdbx_seq_one_letter_code
_entity_poly.pdbx_strand_id
1 'polypeptide(L)'
;MIRTAVFASVLFALAACEPQGPEPLADAVLVKPTCYTVDLYDDPYGRNEIQPAKEGLPQTWNRYLGVWGNSAWNGQQCHEIYVTEVFQDGSAVVIDTTAPFGPLRAESHRRPGFINEAGNLVVFANGRRVVYFWEDGRLRGQRERTDGQFDQVLLSRKSA
;
A
#
# COMPACT_ATOMS: atom_id res chain seq x y z
N MET A 1 -66.28 1.81 31.12
CA MET A 1 -65.68 2.56 30.00
C MET A 1 -64.17 2.48 30.15
N ILE A 2 -63.49 1.69 29.31
CA ILE A 2 -62.05 1.42 29.40
C ILE A 2 -61.36 2.27 28.32
N ARG A 3 -60.42 3.13 28.73
CA ARG A 3 -59.58 3.94 27.84
C ARG A 3 -58.30 3.18 27.52
N THR A 4 -58.13 2.79 26.25
CA THR A 4 -56.90 2.22 25.71
C THR A 4 -55.94 3.36 25.36
N ALA A 5 -54.74 3.35 25.95
CA ALA A 5 -53.64 4.24 25.56
C ALA A 5 -52.73 3.49 24.58
N VAL A 6 -52.53 4.05 23.39
CA VAL A 6 -51.60 3.55 22.38
C VAL A 6 -50.23 4.19 22.64
N PHE A 7 -49.24 3.37 23.00
CA PHE A 7 -47.83 3.79 23.05
C PHE A 7 -47.20 3.60 21.67
N ALA A 8 -46.84 4.72 21.03
CA ALA A 8 -46.05 4.73 19.81
C ALA A 8 -44.55 4.69 20.18
N SER A 9 -43.88 3.59 19.88
CA SER A 9 -42.43 3.45 20.04
C SER A 9 -41.70 4.12 18.88
N VAL A 10 -41.01 5.22 19.16
CA VAL A 10 -40.11 5.89 18.22
C VAL A 10 -38.78 5.13 18.20
N LEU A 11 -38.51 4.40 17.11
CA LEU A 11 -37.17 3.88 16.81
C LEU A 11 -36.28 5.05 16.36
N PHE A 12 -35.37 5.48 17.22
CA PHE A 12 -34.24 6.33 16.82
C PHE A 12 -33.19 5.45 16.14
N ALA A 13 -33.12 5.51 14.81
CA ALA A 13 -31.99 4.98 14.04
C ALA A 13 -30.77 5.87 14.30
N LEU A 14 -29.84 5.39 15.12
CA LEU A 14 -28.50 5.95 15.23
C LEU A 14 -27.76 5.65 13.91
N ALA A 15 -27.85 6.56 12.94
CA ALA A 15 -26.90 6.62 11.85
C ALA A 15 -25.55 6.98 12.45
N ALA A 16 -24.70 5.97 12.68
CA ALA A 16 -23.31 6.19 13.02
C ALA A 16 -22.66 6.91 11.83
N CYS A 17 -22.38 8.21 11.99
CA CYS A 17 -21.43 8.92 11.13
C CYS A 17 -20.06 8.29 11.37
N GLU A 18 -19.75 7.24 10.62
CA GLU A 18 -18.39 6.76 10.51
C GLU A 18 -17.60 7.87 9.79
N PRO A 19 -16.49 8.36 10.36
CA PRO A 19 -15.70 9.41 9.72
C PRO A 19 -15.24 8.91 8.35
N GLN A 20 -15.78 9.52 7.30
CA GLN A 20 -15.39 9.25 5.93
C GLN A 20 -13.91 9.58 5.80
N GLY A 21 -13.08 8.57 5.55
CA GLY A 21 -11.67 8.76 5.24
C GLY A 21 -11.50 9.67 4.03
N PRO A 22 -10.30 10.23 3.80
CA PRO A 22 -10.04 11.05 2.63
C PRO A 22 -10.45 10.33 1.35
N GLU A 23 -11.08 11.09 0.45
CA GLU A 23 -11.51 10.57 -0.84
C GLU A 23 -10.30 9.98 -1.61
N PRO A 24 -10.45 8.80 -2.23
CA PRO A 24 -9.39 8.23 -3.03
C PRO A 24 -9.03 9.17 -4.20
N LEU A 25 -7.74 9.44 -4.37
CA LEU A 25 -7.26 10.25 -5.50
C LEU A 25 -7.42 9.46 -6.80
N ALA A 26 -7.82 10.17 -7.86
CA ALA A 26 -7.98 9.61 -9.19
C ALA A 26 -6.66 9.03 -9.73
N ASP A 27 -6.74 7.88 -10.41
CA ASP A 27 -5.61 7.15 -10.97
C ASP A 27 -4.67 8.01 -11.82
N ALA A 28 -5.22 8.92 -12.64
CA ALA A 28 -4.44 9.82 -13.50
C ALA A 28 -3.51 10.76 -12.71
N VAL A 29 -3.82 11.01 -11.44
CA VAL A 29 -2.95 11.79 -10.53
C VAL A 29 -1.80 10.92 -10.05
N LEU A 30 -2.06 9.65 -9.73
CA LEU A 30 -1.13 8.75 -9.04
C LEU A 30 -0.18 8.00 -9.98
N VAL A 31 -0.66 7.65 -11.17
CA VAL A 31 0.12 6.93 -12.18
C VAL A 31 0.98 7.92 -12.97
N LYS A 32 2.29 7.69 -12.95
CA LYS A 32 3.31 8.52 -13.59
C LYS A 32 4.28 7.60 -14.34
N PRO A 33 4.04 7.28 -15.63
CA PRO A 33 4.87 6.35 -16.39
C PRO A 33 6.35 6.77 -16.51
N THR A 34 6.65 8.06 -16.36
CA THR A 34 8.02 8.59 -16.38
C THR A 34 8.66 8.63 -15.00
N CYS A 35 7.99 8.14 -13.95
CA CYS A 35 8.57 8.10 -12.63
C CYS A 35 9.67 7.06 -12.56
N TYR A 36 10.83 7.52 -12.11
CA TYR A 36 12.02 6.73 -11.90
C TYR A 36 12.59 7.11 -10.53
N THR A 37 13.12 6.14 -9.80
CA THR A 37 13.72 6.34 -8.48
C THR A 37 15.22 6.03 -8.53
N VAL A 38 15.59 4.77 -8.34
CA VAL A 38 16.95 4.27 -8.41
C VAL A 38 16.99 2.90 -9.05
N ASP A 39 18.11 2.58 -9.67
CA ASP A 39 18.50 1.20 -9.96
C ASP A 39 19.11 0.60 -8.69
N LEU A 40 18.62 -0.57 -8.29
CA LEU A 40 19.23 -1.35 -7.21
C LEU A 40 20.43 -2.10 -7.78
N TYR A 41 21.60 -1.90 -7.17
CA TYR A 41 22.79 -2.67 -7.52
C TYR A 41 22.62 -4.14 -7.15
N ASP A 42 23.27 -5.00 -7.95
CA ASP A 42 23.43 -6.40 -7.63
C ASP A 42 24.13 -6.54 -6.28
N ASP A 43 23.48 -7.25 -5.37
CA ASP A 43 24.06 -7.62 -4.09
C ASP A 43 24.71 -8.99 -4.25
N PRO A 44 25.98 -9.18 -3.83
CA PRO A 44 26.69 -10.47 -4.02
C PRO A 44 26.06 -11.64 -3.24
N TYR A 45 25.12 -11.36 -2.34
CA TYR A 45 24.35 -12.36 -1.61
C TYR A 45 22.92 -12.50 -2.13
N GLY A 46 22.58 -11.91 -3.29
CA GLY A 46 21.27 -11.99 -3.91
C GLY A 46 20.13 -11.32 -3.12
N ARG A 47 20.45 -10.45 -2.16
CA ARG A 47 19.44 -9.90 -1.22
C ARG A 47 18.48 -8.87 -1.84
N ASN A 48 18.81 -8.38 -3.03
CA ASN A 48 17.99 -7.46 -3.82
C ASN A 48 17.21 -8.19 -4.93
N GLU A 49 17.47 -9.49 -5.14
CA GLU A 49 16.78 -10.29 -6.15
C GLU A 49 15.36 -10.63 -5.71
N ILE A 50 14.42 -10.61 -6.67
CA ILE A 50 13.07 -11.09 -6.44
C ILE A 50 13.09 -12.61 -6.40
N GLN A 51 12.84 -13.18 -5.23
CA GLN A 51 12.71 -14.62 -5.07
C GLN A 51 11.48 -15.14 -5.85
N PRO A 52 11.54 -16.36 -6.38
CA PRO A 52 10.39 -16.97 -7.04
C PRO A 52 9.22 -17.12 -6.06
N ALA A 53 8.01 -17.21 -6.61
CA ALA A 53 6.83 -17.56 -5.83
C ALA A 53 7.07 -18.88 -5.09
N LYS A 54 6.78 -18.90 -3.78
CA LYS A 54 7.02 -20.09 -2.95
C LYS A 54 5.82 -21.03 -3.02
N GLU A 55 6.10 -22.32 -3.13
CA GLU A 55 5.08 -23.36 -3.03
C GLU A 55 4.45 -23.37 -1.63
N GLY A 56 3.14 -23.62 -1.57
CA GLY A 56 2.39 -23.66 -0.30
C GLY A 56 2.00 -22.30 0.28
N LEU A 57 2.50 -21.17 -0.26
CA LEU A 57 1.98 -19.85 0.11
C LEU A 57 0.64 -19.56 -0.58
N PRO A 58 -0.25 -18.78 0.06
CA PRO A 58 -1.43 -18.25 -0.62
C PRO A 58 -1.03 -17.51 -1.90
N GLN A 59 -1.76 -17.75 -3.00
CA GLN A 59 -1.55 -17.00 -4.24
C GLN A 59 -1.67 -15.49 -4.00
N THR A 60 -2.52 -15.13 -3.05
CA THR A 60 -2.75 -13.75 -2.62
C THR A 60 -1.50 -13.09 -2.06
N TRP A 61 -0.58 -13.86 -1.46
CA TRP A 61 0.69 -13.38 -0.90
C TRP A 61 1.78 -13.36 -1.95
N ASN A 62 1.89 -14.46 -2.72
CA ASN A 62 2.84 -14.55 -3.84
C ASN A 62 2.65 -13.43 -4.86
N ARG A 63 1.44 -12.87 -4.99
CA ARG A 63 1.17 -11.75 -5.91
C ARG A 63 2.02 -10.52 -5.61
N TYR A 64 2.44 -10.29 -4.35
CA TYR A 64 3.23 -9.10 -4.00
C TYR A 64 4.65 -9.17 -4.55
N LEU A 65 5.23 -10.35 -4.70
CA LEU A 65 6.61 -10.54 -5.18
C LEU A 65 6.84 -9.86 -6.52
N GLY A 66 7.86 -9.01 -6.60
CA GLY A 66 8.19 -8.28 -7.82
C GLY A 66 8.52 -6.81 -7.62
N VAL A 67 8.66 -6.13 -8.76
CA VAL A 67 8.89 -4.70 -8.83
C VAL A 67 7.60 -3.99 -9.19
N TRP A 68 7.27 -2.95 -8.43
CA TRP A 68 6.07 -2.15 -8.56
C TRP A 68 6.45 -0.68 -8.59
N GLY A 69 6.02 0.06 -9.61
CA GLY A 69 6.44 1.44 -9.82
C GLY A 69 5.54 2.18 -10.81
N ASN A 70 6.14 3.09 -11.57
CA ASN A 70 5.46 3.99 -12.52
C ASN A 70 4.42 4.90 -11.85
N SER A 71 4.71 5.37 -10.64
CA SER A 71 3.74 6.08 -9.80
C SER A 71 4.40 7.08 -8.86
N ALA A 72 3.60 7.99 -8.32
CA ALA A 72 4.05 8.99 -7.37
C ALA A 72 3.08 9.19 -6.20
N TRP A 73 3.62 9.36 -4.99
CA TRP A 73 2.85 9.77 -3.82
C TRP A 73 2.15 11.09 -4.07
N ASN A 74 0.82 11.08 -4.03
CA ASN A 74 -0.07 12.20 -4.38
C ASN A 74 0.31 12.89 -5.71
N GLY A 75 0.94 12.16 -6.63
CA GLY A 75 1.42 12.69 -7.90
C GLY A 75 2.73 13.50 -7.85
N GLN A 76 3.42 13.59 -6.71
CA GLN A 76 4.56 14.52 -6.50
C GLN A 76 5.92 13.86 -6.28
N GLN A 77 5.96 12.69 -5.61
CA GLN A 77 7.21 12.00 -5.30
C GLN A 77 7.15 10.60 -5.91
N CYS A 78 8.00 10.35 -6.91
CA CYS A 78 8.12 9.04 -7.53
C CYS A 78 8.42 7.98 -6.48
N HIS A 79 7.79 6.83 -6.64
CA HIS A 79 7.83 5.75 -5.68
C HIS A 79 7.85 4.41 -6.40
N GLU A 80 8.76 3.53 -5.97
CA GLU A 80 8.77 2.13 -6.37
C GLU A 80 9.00 1.26 -5.14
N ILE A 81 8.45 0.05 -5.16
CA ILE A 81 8.77 -0.99 -4.19
C ILE A 81 9.23 -2.26 -4.90
N TYR A 82 10.21 -2.91 -4.29
CA TYR A 82 10.69 -4.22 -4.65
C TYR A 82 10.32 -5.16 -3.51
N VAL A 83 9.36 -6.04 -3.73
CA VAL A 83 9.04 -7.09 -2.75
C VAL A 83 9.89 -8.29 -3.11
N THR A 84 11.06 -8.38 -2.48
CA THR A 84 12.08 -9.36 -2.83
C THR A 84 11.77 -10.73 -2.28
N GLU A 85 11.06 -10.82 -1.16
CA GLU A 85 10.74 -12.10 -0.51
C GLU A 85 9.45 -12.01 0.31
N VAL A 86 8.70 -13.12 0.34
CA VAL A 86 7.57 -13.36 1.25
C VAL A 86 7.80 -14.71 1.93
N PHE A 87 7.59 -14.80 3.23
CA PHE A 87 7.81 -16.00 4.05
C PHE A 87 6.49 -16.69 4.42
N GLN A 88 6.60 -17.92 4.94
CA GLN A 88 5.44 -18.73 5.35
C GLN A 88 4.65 -18.16 6.52
N ASP A 89 5.29 -17.35 7.36
CA ASP A 89 4.66 -16.64 8.47
C ASP A 89 4.00 -15.32 8.04
N GLY A 90 4.06 -14.96 6.75
CA GLY A 90 3.53 -13.71 6.21
C GLY A 90 4.47 -12.53 6.34
N SER A 91 5.65 -12.69 6.95
CA SER A 91 6.68 -11.65 6.88
C SER A 91 7.17 -11.48 5.43
N ALA A 92 7.70 -10.30 5.12
CA ALA A 92 8.19 -9.95 3.80
C ALA A 92 9.44 -9.07 3.87
N VAL A 93 10.23 -9.08 2.81
CA VAL A 93 11.31 -8.11 2.58
C VAL A 93 10.88 -7.16 1.50
N VAL A 94 10.94 -5.87 1.80
CA VAL A 94 10.59 -4.80 0.87
C VAL A 94 11.76 -3.84 0.76
N ILE A 95 12.08 -3.42 -0.46
CA ILE A 95 12.95 -2.27 -0.70
C ILE A 95 12.05 -1.15 -1.21
N ASP A 96 11.82 -0.12 -0.39
CA ASP A 96 11.13 1.09 -0.82
C ASP A 96 12.13 2.09 -1.38
N THR A 97 11.77 2.67 -2.52
CA THR A 97 12.58 3.68 -3.18
C THR A 97 11.71 4.91 -3.42
N THR A 98 12.28 6.09 -3.20
CA THR A 98 11.59 7.34 -3.54
C THR A 98 12.53 8.30 -4.24
N ALA A 99 11.98 9.11 -5.13
CA ALA A 99 12.68 10.22 -5.74
C ALA A 99 11.70 11.38 -5.89
N PRO A 100 12.13 12.64 -5.73
CA PRO A 100 11.29 13.77 -6.09
C PRO A 100 11.11 13.82 -7.60
N PHE A 101 10.06 14.51 -8.05
CA PHE A 101 9.91 14.85 -9.45
C PHE A 101 10.94 15.95 -9.82
N GLY A 102 12.13 15.57 -10.29
CA GLY A 102 13.22 16.50 -10.63
C GLY A 102 14.59 16.13 -10.05
N PRO A 103 15.56 17.07 -9.96
CA PRO A 103 16.99 16.77 -9.78
C PRO A 103 17.47 16.52 -8.34
N LEU A 104 16.62 16.13 -7.38
CA LEU A 104 17.13 15.81 -6.02
C LEU A 104 17.46 14.32 -5.86
N ARG A 105 18.14 14.02 -4.75
CA ARG A 105 18.67 12.71 -4.41
C ARG A 105 17.55 11.69 -4.18
N ALA A 106 17.55 10.65 -4.98
CA ALA A 106 16.71 9.48 -4.76
C ALA A 106 17.23 8.65 -3.58
N GLU A 107 16.33 7.95 -2.91
CA GLU A 107 16.58 7.17 -1.70
C GLU A 107 16.09 5.73 -1.88
N SER A 108 16.77 4.79 -1.23
CA SER A 108 16.40 3.37 -1.18
C SER A 108 16.59 2.82 0.22
N HIS A 109 15.59 2.11 0.74
CA HIS A 109 15.66 1.50 2.06
C HIS A 109 15.14 0.07 2.00
N ARG A 110 15.95 -0.88 2.48
CA ARG A 110 15.50 -2.26 2.71
C ARG A 110 14.84 -2.35 4.08
N ARG A 111 13.62 -2.84 4.14
CA ARG A 111 12.79 -2.87 5.34
C ARG A 111 12.07 -4.21 5.50
N PRO A 112 11.79 -4.63 6.74
CA PRO A 112 10.82 -5.68 6.98
C PRO A 112 9.41 -5.16 6.66
N GLY A 113 8.60 -6.03 6.09
CA GLY A 113 7.16 -5.89 5.97
C GLY A 113 6.47 -7.15 6.47
N PHE A 114 5.15 -7.13 6.49
CA PHE A 114 4.34 -8.31 6.76
C PHE A 114 2.99 -8.18 6.08
N ILE A 115 2.38 -9.32 5.77
CA ILE A 115 1.02 -9.39 5.22
C ILE A 115 0.07 -9.59 6.39
N ASN A 116 -0.85 -8.66 6.58
CA ASN A 116 -1.82 -8.73 7.68
C ASN A 116 -2.97 -9.71 7.37
N GLU A 117 -3.88 -9.90 8.32
CA GLU A 117 -5.03 -10.81 8.20
C GLU A 117 -5.97 -10.44 7.04
N ALA A 118 -6.03 -9.16 6.66
CA ALA A 118 -6.80 -8.70 5.51
C ALA A 118 -6.08 -9.00 4.17
N GLY A 119 -4.87 -9.55 4.19
CA GLY A 119 -4.07 -9.84 3.02
C GLY A 119 -3.31 -8.63 2.46
N ASN A 120 -3.20 -7.53 3.23
CA ASN A 120 -2.52 -6.31 2.83
C ASN A 120 -1.05 -6.34 3.26
N LEU A 121 -0.15 -5.91 2.39
CA LEU A 121 1.26 -5.75 2.71
C LEU A 121 1.46 -4.47 3.52
N VAL A 122 1.99 -4.61 4.74
CA VAL A 122 2.26 -3.50 5.66
C VAL A 122 3.77 -3.32 5.82
N VAL A 123 4.22 -2.07 5.70
CA VAL A 123 5.63 -1.67 5.88
C VAL A 123 5.67 -0.44 6.79
N PHE A 124 6.69 -0.34 7.64
CA PHE A 124 6.95 0.88 8.42
C PHE A 124 8.11 1.67 7.80
N ALA A 125 7.79 2.81 7.20
CA ALA A 125 8.77 3.69 6.56
C ALA A 125 8.88 5.00 7.36
N ASN A 126 10.07 5.28 7.90
CA ASN A 126 10.35 6.50 8.67
C ASN A 126 9.34 6.75 9.81
N GLY A 127 8.99 5.69 10.55
CA GLY A 127 8.02 5.74 11.65
C GLY A 127 6.56 5.83 11.22
N ARG A 128 6.26 5.81 9.91
CA ARG A 128 4.89 5.87 9.37
C ARG A 128 4.48 4.51 8.83
N ARG A 129 3.23 4.13 9.09
CA ARG A 129 2.63 2.91 8.52
C ARG A 129 2.29 3.16 7.06
N VAL A 130 2.72 2.24 6.19
CA VAL A 130 2.35 2.18 4.79
C VAL A 130 1.65 0.86 4.54
N VAL A 131 0.44 0.92 3.99
CA VAL A 131 -0.36 -0.27 3.66
C VAL A 131 -0.53 -0.34 2.15
N TYR A 132 -0.14 -1.45 1.56
CA TYR A 132 -0.37 -1.76 0.15
C TYR A 132 -1.42 -2.85 0.03
N PHE A 133 -2.40 -2.62 -0.84
CA PHE A 133 -3.46 -3.58 -1.13
C PHE A 133 -3.74 -3.65 -2.62
N TRP A 134 -4.34 -4.76 -3.04
CA TRP A 134 -4.62 -5.02 -4.44
C TRP A 134 -5.86 -4.25 -4.92
N GLU A 135 -5.73 -3.55 -6.03
CA GLU A 135 -6.81 -2.82 -6.69
C GLU A 135 -6.61 -2.94 -8.20
N ASP A 136 -7.51 -3.64 -8.90
CA ASP A 136 -7.56 -3.72 -10.37
C ASP A 136 -6.22 -3.98 -11.10
N GLY A 137 -5.45 -4.96 -10.63
CA GLY A 137 -4.16 -5.29 -11.26
C GLY A 137 -2.96 -4.52 -10.74
N ARG A 138 -3.18 -3.61 -9.79
CA ARG A 138 -2.19 -2.66 -9.26
C ARG A 138 -2.12 -2.74 -7.74
N LEU A 139 -1.07 -2.15 -7.18
CA LEU A 139 -0.93 -1.96 -5.73
C LEU A 139 -1.28 -0.54 -5.35
N ARG A 140 -2.43 -0.35 -4.70
CA ARG A 140 -2.74 0.92 -4.03
C ARG A 140 -1.98 0.96 -2.71
N GLY A 141 -1.20 2.01 -2.51
CA GLY A 141 -0.49 2.29 -1.28
C GLY A 141 -1.11 3.48 -0.54
N GLN A 142 -1.25 3.35 0.78
CA GLN A 142 -1.66 4.43 1.68
C GLN A 142 -0.61 4.60 2.77
N ARG A 143 -0.03 5.80 2.86
CA ARG A 143 0.96 6.16 3.89
C ARG A 143 0.34 7.14 4.87
N GLU A 144 0.27 6.73 6.13
CA GLU A 144 -0.31 7.53 7.20
C GLU A 144 0.51 8.79 7.46
N ARG A 145 -0.19 9.92 7.57
CA ARG A 145 0.36 11.23 7.94
C ARG A 145 0.04 11.52 9.40
N THR A 146 0.76 12.47 9.98
CA THR A 146 0.58 12.89 11.39
C THR A 146 -0.75 13.59 11.65
N ASP A 147 -1.43 14.06 10.61
CA ASP A 147 -2.75 14.72 10.66
C ASP A 147 -3.92 13.71 10.51
N GLY A 148 -3.64 12.41 10.54
CA GLY A 148 -4.64 11.35 10.36
C GLY A 148 -5.10 11.15 8.91
N GLN A 149 -4.54 11.91 7.96
CA GLN A 149 -4.77 11.72 6.53
C GLN A 149 -3.79 10.69 5.95
N PHE A 150 -3.97 10.34 4.68
CA PHE A 150 -3.09 9.41 3.97
C PHE A 150 -2.54 10.05 2.70
N ASP A 151 -1.23 9.88 2.47
CA ASP A 151 -0.71 9.99 1.11
C ASP A 151 -1.10 8.73 0.34
N GLN A 152 -1.41 8.88 -0.95
CA GLN A 152 -1.84 7.79 -1.81
C GLN A 152 -0.86 7.57 -2.96
N VAL A 153 -0.71 6.32 -3.40
CA VAL A 153 0.00 5.92 -4.61
C VAL A 153 -0.71 4.73 -5.24
N LEU A 154 -0.60 4.56 -6.56
CA LEU A 154 -1.16 3.40 -7.26
C LEU A 154 -0.12 2.82 -8.20
N LEU A 155 0.57 1.77 -7.74
CA LEU A 155 1.75 1.18 -8.37
C LEU A 155 1.38 0.15 -9.42
N SER A 156 2.01 0.24 -10.59
CA SER A 156 1.88 -0.75 -11.66
C SER A 156 3.01 -1.77 -11.58
N ARG A 157 2.72 -3.01 -11.97
CA ARG A 157 3.76 -4.04 -12.12
C ARG A 157 4.78 -3.59 -13.17
N LYS A 158 6.06 -3.58 -12.84
CA LYS A 158 7.13 -3.42 -13.82
C LYS A 158 7.50 -4.80 -14.36
N SER A 159 7.75 -4.88 -15.67
CA SER A 159 8.45 -6.03 -16.24
C SER A 159 9.84 -6.07 -15.62
N ALA A 160 10.20 -7.23 -15.06
CA ALA A 160 11.57 -7.52 -14.66
C ALA A 160 12.47 -7.60 -15.91
#